data_AF-A0A7Y0AAE7-F1
#
_entry.id   AF-A0A7Y0AAE7-F1
#
_cell.length_a   1.000
_cell.length_b   1.000
_cell.length_c   1.000
_cell.angle_alpha   90.00
_cell.angle_beta   90.00
_cell.angle_gamma   90.00
#
_symmetry.space_group_name_H-M   'P 1'
#
loop_
_entity.id
_entity.type
_entity.pdbx_description
1 polymer ?
#
loop_
_entity_poly.entity_id
_entity_poly.type
_entity_poly.pdbx_seq_one_letter_code
_entity_poly.pdbx_strand_id
1 'polypeptide(L)'
;MLFIDMILAVAVALSFIPILTGYCAHSHGRSFWLWFLLGFALPIISFLLLLALVAHDELDPGRRLIGEARQILREAERKSVQS
;
A
#
# COMPACT_ATOMS: atom_id res chain seq x y z
N MET A 1 -32.57 6.09 6.57
CA MET A 1 -32.00 6.44 7.88
C MET A 1 -30.83 5.52 8.19
N LEU A 2 -31.03 4.23 8.44
CA LEU A 2 -29.96 3.26 8.80
C LEU A 2 -28.71 3.26 7.88
N PHE A 3 -28.88 3.43 6.57
CA PHE A 3 -27.75 3.53 5.63
C PHE A 3 -26.88 4.78 5.83
N ILE A 4 -27.52 5.93 6.07
CA ILE A 4 -26.82 7.19 6.34
C ILE A 4 -26.09 7.10 7.68
N ASP A 5 -26.74 6.52 8.69
CA ASP A 5 -26.15 6.31 10.01
C ASP A 5 -24.92 5.40 9.93
N MET A 6 -24.99 4.34 9.12
CA MET A 6 -23.86 3.45 8.87
C MET A 6 -22.69 4.16 8.17
N ILE A 7 -22.97 4.96 7.13
CA ILE A 7 -21.93 5.75 6.45
C ILE A 7 -21.29 6.72 7.43
N LEU A 8 -22.09 7.41 8.25
CA LEU A 8 -21.61 8.35 9.24
C LEU A 8 -20.71 7.66 10.28
N ALA A 9 -21.13 6.49 10.78
CA ALA A 9 -20.35 5.71 11.73
C ALA A 9 -18.98 5.32 11.16
N VAL A 10 -18.94 4.85 9.91
CA VAL A 10 -17.70 4.52 9.22
C VAL A 10 -16.83 5.76 9.01
N ALA A 11 -17.42 6.88 8.58
CA ALA A 11 -16.68 8.12 8.37
C ALA A 11 -16.04 8.64 9.67
N VAL A 12 -16.78 8.57 10.79
CA VAL A 12 -16.26 8.95 12.11
C VAL A 12 -15.13 8.01 12.55
N ALA A 13 -15.32 6.69 12.39
CA ALA A 13 -14.31 5.70 12.75
C ALA A 13 -13.01 5.91 11.95
N LEU A 14 -13.11 6.13 10.64
CA LEU A 14 -11.95 6.40 9.77
C LEU A 14 -11.27 7.74 10.10
N SER A 15 -12.05 8.73 10.53
CA SER A 15 -11.52 10.06 10.88
C SER A 15 -10.84 10.10 12.25
N PHE A 16 -11.02 9.10 13.12
CA PHE A 16 -10.50 9.11 14.48
C PHE A 16 -8.99 9.32 14.53
N ILE A 17 -8.23 8.54 13.74
CA ILE A 17 -6.76 8.65 13.68
C ILE A 17 -6.32 10.02 13.13
N PRO A 18 -6.79 10.48 11.96
CA PRO A 18 -6.47 11.81 11.45
C PRO A 18 -6.82 12.97 12.40
N ILE A 19 -7.95 12.88 13.10
CA ILE A 19 -8.34 13.87 14.11
C ILE A 19 -7.34 13.91 15.26
N LEU A 20 -6.95 12.74 15.80
CA LEU A 20 -5.93 12.67 16.85
C LEU A 20 -4.58 13.20 16.38
N THR A 21 -4.16 12.86 15.15
CA THR A 21 -2.93 13.40 14.55
C THR A 21 -2.98 14.92 14.46
N GLY A 22 -4.09 15.49 13.96
CA GLY A 22 -4.29 16.93 13.89
C GLY A 22 -4.29 17.59 15.27
N TYR A 23 -4.95 16.98 16.26
CA TYR A 23 -5.02 17.49 17.64
C TYR A 23 -3.63 17.51 18.29
N CYS A 24 -2.87 16.41 18.17
CA CYS A 24 -1.50 16.34 18.66
C CYS A 24 -0.61 17.39 18.00
N ALA A 25 -0.74 17.62 16.68
CA ALA A 25 0.03 18.67 16.02
C ALA A 25 -0.36 20.08 16.51
N HIS A 26 -1.65 20.32 16.69
CA HIS A 26 -2.16 21.59 17.18
C HIS A 26 -1.69 21.90 18.61
N SER A 27 -1.68 20.90 19.50
CA SER A 27 -1.17 21.06 20.87
C SER A 27 0.33 21.38 20.93
N HIS A 28 1.08 21.10 19.85
CA HIS A 28 2.49 21.42 19.71
C HIS A 28 2.73 22.69 18.85
N GLY A 29 1.71 23.52 18.62
CA GLY A 29 1.83 24.79 17.91
C GLY A 29 1.92 24.68 16.39
N ARG A 30 1.54 23.53 15.81
CA ARG A 30 1.46 23.33 14.34
C ARG A 30 0.01 23.44 13.86
N SER A 31 -0.19 23.59 12.55
CA SER A 31 -1.53 23.75 11.96
C SER A 31 -2.33 22.44 11.98
N PHE A 32 -3.48 22.43 12.65
CA PHE A 32 -4.37 21.27 12.72
C PHE A 32 -4.69 20.68 11.33
N TRP A 33 -5.12 21.53 10.40
CA TRP A 33 -5.61 21.13 9.08
C TRP A 33 -4.56 20.46 8.20
N LEU A 34 -3.31 20.91 8.26
CA LEU A 34 -2.21 20.30 7.50
C LEU A 34 -2.01 18.85 7.97
N TRP A 35 -1.92 18.65 9.28
CA TRP A 35 -1.64 17.35 9.87
C TRP A 35 -2.84 16.39 9.81
N PHE A 36 -4.06 16.92 9.89
CA PHE A 36 -5.28 16.17 9.64
C PHE A 36 -5.33 15.64 8.20
N LEU A 37 -5.11 16.50 7.20
CA LEU A 37 -5.06 16.09 5.80
C LEU A 37 -3.92 15.10 5.55
N LEU A 38 -2.76 15.31 6.20
CA LEU A 38 -1.64 14.40 6.12
C LEU A 38 -1.98 13.01 6.66
N GLY A 39 -2.76 12.93 7.75
CA GLY A 39 -3.27 11.68 8.31
C GLY A 39 -4.13 10.88 7.33
N PHE A 40 -4.87 11.56 6.43
CA PHE A 40 -5.60 10.92 5.34
C PHE A 40 -4.74 10.64 4.10
N ALA A 41 -3.83 11.55 3.75
CA ALA A 41 -3.04 11.46 2.53
C ALA A 41 -1.98 10.34 2.59
N LEU A 42 -1.34 10.13 3.74
CA LEU A 42 -0.28 9.13 3.91
C LEU A 42 -0.71 7.71 3.52
N PRO A 43 -1.83 7.16 4.05
CA PRO A 43 -2.31 5.84 3.65
C PRO A 43 -2.60 5.74 2.14
N ILE A 44 -3.20 6.78 1.56
CA ILE A 44 -3.56 6.82 0.13
C ILE A 44 -2.28 6.81 -0.72
N ILE A 45 -1.32 7.68 -0.42
CA ILE A 45 -0.05 7.77 -1.14
C ILE A 45 0.72 6.46 -1.00
N SER A 46 0.77 5.87 0.19
CA SER A 46 1.41 4.57 0.44
C SER A 46 0.81 3.47 -0.45
N PHE A 47 -0.52 3.42 -0.52
CA PHE A 47 -1.22 2.46 -1.36
C PHE A 47 -0.96 2.69 -2.86
N LEU A 48 -0.99 3.94 -3.33
CA LEU A 48 -0.66 4.28 -4.71
C LEU A 48 0.78 3.90 -5.06
N LEU A 49 1.72 4.09 -4.14
CA LEU A 49 3.11 3.72 -4.32
C LEU A 49 3.28 2.20 -4.45
N LEU A 50 2.55 1.43 -3.64
CA LEU A 50 2.52 -0.02 -3.74
C LEU A 50 1.93 -0.48 -5.08
N LEU A 51 0.82 0.13 -5.51
CA LEU A 51 0.23 -0.16 -6.82
C LEU A 51 1.19 0.18 -7.96
N ALA A 52 1.88 1.31 -7.88
CA ALA A 52 2.87 1.70 -8.88
C ALA A 52 4.05 0.72 -8.90
N LEU A 53 4.49 0.25 -7.72
CA LEU A 53 5.57 -0.73 -7.61
C LEU A 53 5.17 -2.08 -8.21
N VAL A 54 3.97 -2.58 -7.93
CA VAL A 54 3.44 -3.80 -8.54
C VAL A 54 3.28 -3.60 -10.04
N ALA A 55 2.67 -2.51 -10.50
CA ALA A 55 2.55 -2.25 -11.94
C ALA A 55 3.91 -2.21 -12.65
N HIS A 56 4.93 -1.65 -12.01
CA HIS A 56 6.29 -1.67 -12.54
C HIS A 56 6.88 -3.08 -12.55
N ASP A 57 6.71 -3.87 -11.50
CA ASP A 57 7.25 -5.22 -11.37
C ASP A 57 6.68 -6.17 -12.45
N GLU A 58 5.38 -6.06 -12.72
CA GLU A 58 4.67 -6.84 -13.74
C GLU A 58 5.03 -6.41 -15.18
N LEU A 59 5.36 -5.13 -15.38
CA LEU A 59 5.72 -4.59 -16.70
C LEU A 59 7.20 -4.79 -17.03
N ASP A 60 8.05 -5.20 -16.08
CA ASP A 60 9.48 -5.42 -16.31
C ASP A 60 9.73 -6.76 -17.03
N PRO A 61 10.10 -6.76 -18.34
CA PRO A 61 10.31 -7.98 -19.10
C PRO A 61 11.45 -8.83 -18.53
N GLY A 62 12.41 -8.19 -17.84
CA GLY A 62 13.56 -8.86 -17.23
C GLY A 62 13.15 -9.88 -16.18
N ARG A 63 12.06 -9.65 -15.45
CA ARG A 63 11.56 -10.59 -14.43
C ARG A 63 10.95 -11.85 -15.02
N ARG A 64 10.25 -11.74 -16.15
CA ARG A 64 9.77 -12.92 -16.91
C ARG A 64 10.94 -13.78 -17.37
N LEU A 65 11.97 -13.15 -17.93
CA LEU A 65 13.17 -13.83 -18.42
C LEU A 65 13.96 -14.52 -17.29
N ILE A 66 14.09 -13.89 -16.11
CA ILE A 66 14.70 -14.51 -14.93
C ILE A 66 13.87 -15.71 -14.45
N GLY A 67 12.55 -15.60 -14.48
CA GLY A 67 11.63 -16.69 -14.15
C GLY A 67 11.83 -17.90 -15.06
N GLU A 68 11.85 -17.67 -16.38
CA GLU A 68 12.10 -18.70 -17.39
C GLU A 68 13.50 -19.32 -17.23
N ALA A 69 14.53 -18.50 -17.06
CA ALA A 69 15.90 -18.98 -16.84
C ALA A 69 16.01 -19.88 -15.60
N ARG A 70 15.34 -19.51 -14.50
CA ARG A 70 15.33 -20.31 -13.26
C ARG A 70 14.58 -21.65 -13.44
N GLN A 71 13.54 -21.69 -14.27
CA GLN A 71 12.87 -22.94 -14.63
C GLN A 71 13.78 -23.86 -15.44
N ILE A 72 14.45 -23.33 -16.47
CA ILE A 72 15.38 -24.08 -17.31
C ILE A 72 16.51 -24.69 -16.45
N LEU A 73 17.08 -23.90 -15.52
CA LEU A 73 18.12 -24.39 -14.62
C LEU A 73 17.64 -25.54 -13.72
N ARG A 74 16.42 -25.46 -13.18
CA ARG A 74 15.83 -26.55 -12.38
C ARG A 74 15.59 -27.82 -13.18
N GLU A 75 15.17 -27.69 -14.44
CA GLU A 75 15.00 -28.85 -15.31
C GLU A 75 16.34 -29.51 -15.64
N ALA A 76 17.37 -28.71 -15.90
CA ALA A 76 18.72 -29.19 -16.12
C ALA A 76 19.26 -29.93 -14.88
N GLU A 77 19.08 -29.36 -13.68
CA GLU A 77 19.48 -29.97 -12.40
C GLU A 77 18.78 -31.32 -12.17
N ARG A 78 17.46 -31.42 -12.42
CA ARG A 78 16.73 -32.70 -12.31
C ARG A 78 17.24 -33.74 -13.29
N LYS A 79 17.52 -33.35 -14.54
CA LYS A 79 18.06 -34.25 -15.56
C LYS A 79 19.47 -34.73 -15.22
N SER A 80 20.32 -33.89 -14.63
CA SER A 80 21.66 -34.30 -14.18
C SER A 80 21.64 -35.22 -12.96
N VAL A 81 20.60 -35.17 -12.13
CA VAL A 81 20.45 -36.05 -10.95
C VAL A 81 19.83 -37.42 -11.33
N GLN A 82 19.11 -37.50 -12.45
CA GLN A 82 18.51 -38.74 -12.95
C GLN A 82 19.40 -39.54 -13.93
N SER A 83 20.48 -38.95 -14.44
CA SER A 83 21.47 -39.62 -15.29
C SER A 83 22.62 -40.20 -14.47
#